data_AF-A0A8T1V4G5-F1
#
_entry.id   AF-A0A8T1V4G5-F1
#
_cell.length_a   1.000
_cell.length_b   1.000
_cell.length_c   1.000
_cell.angle_alpha   90.00
_cell.angle_beta   90.00
_cell.angle_gamma   90.00
#
_symmetry.space_group_name_H-M   'P 1'
#
loop_
_entity.id
_entity.type
_entity.pdbx_description
1 polymer ?
#
loop_
_entity_poly.entity_id
_entity_poly.type
_entity_poly.pdbx_seq_one_letter_code
_entity_poly.pdbx_strand_id
1 'polypeptide(L)'
;MRSLLLAASAALLLGAGATDAACARGVYNNKICSGHGACNARNLCECDARHLGFDCSQERCPLGPAWVAPARATDDAHYLVECSNKGVCDHEEGKCTCDEGFAGSACHRLECDSGCNSAGQCLSLKELSATFAVGAEPLYETAWDADMIYGCKCRKGYHGYDCSLKSCPKGDDPLTTGQKNEVQIVQCTGTGGSFRVFFNGQDAEVPFDATLEDLEKILVTIKTLPVVEVTFGGTAKTVCSSTTANAIMIEFIQDFGPQPPIKVLGTLKGVVYLKGGSVFATSAGGILAGRTSVQGTKEWEFCSNRGDCKFDTGQCICFINPMPGYRSSDGYGNPGTRGDCGCANDKNLYDQVDEIQLLSCIATGGVFRLQYRTSTSIDIPFDVTSDTLRDILMTSFGFEDPVVEYSFGTKACSAPATTANIIIITFPIDHGDIPPLRAVTTGLTSSSGPVSLTTADNAVAIGGVVSQKGTKENVVCSNKGYCNYNQGTCSCSLGYGTSDGRGNEGNRDDCGRILPKVKNIAQN
;
A
#
# COMPACT_ATOMS: atom_id res chain seq x y z
N MET A 1 9.88 42.04 119.12
CA MET A 1 11.12 41.71 119.86
C MET A 1 11.73 40.46 119.24
N ARG A 2 13.07 40.44 119.19
CA ARG A 2 13.99 39.34 118.81
C ARG A 2 14.33 39.20 117.33
N SER A 3 15.48 39.79 117.02
CA SER A 3 16.49 39.36 116.05
C SER A 3 16.82 37.87 116.15
N LEU A 4 17.21 37.24 115.04
CA LEU A 4 18.47 36.48 114.93
C LEU A 4 18.74 36.05 113.48
N LEU A 5 20.02 36.18 113.11
CA LEU A 5 20.63 35.94 111.81
C LEU A 5 20.74 34.45 111.45
N LEU A 6 20.90 34.18 110.14
CA LEU A 6 21.97 33.41 109.48
C LEU A 6 21.45 32.43 108.42
N ALA A 7 21.79 32.70 107.16
CA ALA A 7 22.70 31.88 106.33
C ALA A 7 22.39 32.14 104.84
N ALA A 8 23.36 32.69 104.13
CA ALA A 8 23.33 32.79 102.68
C ALA A 8 23.67 31.43 102.07
N SER A 9 22.80 30.90 101.21
CA SER A 9 23.16 29.87 100.22
C SER A 9 22.82 30.42 98.85
N ALA A 10 23.88 30.78 98.10
CA ALA A 10 23.80 31.12 96.69
C ALA A 10 23.49 29.85 95.91
N ALA A 11 22.23 29.64 95.54
CA ALA A 11 21.85 28.66 94.55
C ALA A 11 22.17 29.22 93.16
N LEU A 12 23.26 28.70 92.58
CA LEU A 12 23.64 28.91 91.19
C LEU A 12 22.51 28.31 90.32
N LEU A 13 21.68 29.18 89.73
CA LEU A 13 20.79 28.79 88.63
C LEU A 13 21.67 28.51 87.41
N LEU A 14 22.22 27.29 87.37
CA LEU A 14 22.67 26.68 86.12
C LEU A 14 21.41 26.53 85.26
N GLY A 15 21.23 27.46 84.33
CA GLY A 15 20.28 27.28 83.24
C GLY A 15 20.55 25.92 82.63
N ALA A 16 19.54 25.06 82.66
CA ALA A 16 19.52 23.87 81.83
C ALA A 16 19.55 24.36 80.38
N GLY A 17 20.76 24.55 79.85
CA GLY A 17 20.97 24.58 78.41
C GLY A 17 20.34 23.30 77.91
N ALA A 18 19.28 23.42 77.12
CA ALA A 18 18.71 22.30 76.40
C ALA A 18 19.89 21.57 75.77
N THR A 19 20.09 20.31 76.16
CA THR A 19 21.05 19.43 75.51
C THR A 19 20.75 19.51 74.02
N ASP A 20 21.65 20.14 73.24
CA ASP A 20 21.55 20.13 71.78
C ASP A 20 21.33 18.69 71.38
N ALA A 21 20.16 18.39 70.81
CA ALA A 21 19.88 17.05 70.31
C ALA A 21 21.00 16.74 69.32
N ALA A 22 21.75 15.65 69.54
CA ALA A 22 22.95 15.30 68.76
C ALA A 22 22.64 14.90 67.31
N CYS A 23 21.42 15.18 66.83
CA CYS A 23 21.01 14.97 65.47
C CYS A 23 21.78 15.86 64.50
N ALA A 24 21.86 15.36 63.27
CA ALA A 24 22.44 16.08 62.16
C ALA A 24 21.78 17.46 61.97
N ARG A 25 22.59 18.46 61.63
CA ARG A 25 22.12 19.82 61.32
C ARG A 25 22.43 20.11 59.86
N GLY A 26 21.51 20.79 59.19
CA GLY A 26 21.66 21.14 57.78
C GLY A 26 22.87 22.05 57.57
N VAL A 27 23.69 21.73 56.57
CA VAL A 27 24.94 22.46 56.25
C VAL A 27 24.69 23.95 55.97
N TYR A 28 23.56 24.29 55.33
CA TYR A 28 23.27 25.65 54.87
C TYR A 28 22.44 26.50 55.84
N ASN A 29 21.57 25.89 56.64
CA ASN A 29 20.63 26.60 57.51
C ASN A 29 20.84 26.36 59.01
N ASN A 30 21.77 25.46 59.36
CA ASN A 30 22.13 25.06 60.72
C ASN A 30 20.93 24.66 61.60
N LYS A 31 19.81 24.23 61.01
CA LYS A 31 18.65 23.71 61.73
C LYS A 31 18.81 22.20 61.95
N ILE A 32 18.34 21.71 63.09
CA ILE A 32 18.27 20.27 63.37
C ILE A 32 17.40 19.61 62.29
N CYS A 33 17.91 18.53 61.70
CA CYS A 33 17.28 17.82 60.57
C CYS A 33 16.89 18.75 59.43
N SER A 34 17.73 19.76 59.18
CA SER A 34 17.52 20.83 58.18
C SER A 34 16.20 21.59 58.30
N GLY A 35 15.43 21.39 59.38
CA GLY A 35 14.06 21.90 59.53
C GLY A 35 12.97 21.07 58.85
N HIS A 36 13.30 19.87 58.34
CA HIS A 36 12.43 18.99 57.54
C HIS A 36 12.18 17.64 58.20
N GLY A 37 12.21 17.59 59.53
CA GLY A 37 12.03 16.36 60.27
C GLY A 37 12.13 16.54 61.77
N ALA A 38 11.88 15.45 62.49
CA ALA A 38 12.05 15.38 63.94
C ALA A 38 13.31 14.58 64.30
N CYS A 39 14.00 15.00 65.35
CA CYS A 39 15.10 14.22 65.92
C CYS A 39 14.55 13.17 66.89
N ASN A 40 14.83 11.90 66.63
CA ASN A 40 14.35 10.82 67.49
C ASN A 40 15.29 10.53 68.68
N ALA A 41 14.86 9.67 69.61
CA ALA A 41 15.61 9.32 70.81
C ALA A 41 16.96 8.61 70.55
N ARG A 42 17.24 8.20 69.31
CA ARG A 42 18.51 7.60 68.89
C ARG A 42 19.43 8.60 68.16
N ASN A 43 19.11 9.89 68.20
CA ASN A 43 19.81 10.96 67.49
C ASN A 43 19.82 10.78 65.96
N LEU A 44 18.78 10.14 65.40
CA LEU A 44 18.57 10.06 63.97
C LEU A 44 17.44 11.00 63.56
N CYS A 45 17.62 11.67 62.41
CA CYS A 45 16.59 12.49 61.81
C CYS A 45 15.51 11.62 61.16
N GLU A 46 14.27 11.78 61.60
CA GLU A 46 13.07 11.24 60.98
C GLU A 46 12.46 12.31 60.09
N CYS A 47 12.77 12.24 58.80
CA CYS A 47 12.37 13.24 57.81
C CYS A 47 10.86 13.23 57.55
N ASP A 48 10.33 14.38 57.16
CA ASP A 48 8.97 14.50 56.65
C ASP A 48 8.79 13.77 55.31
N ALA A 49 7.54 13.68 54.85
CA ALA A 49 7.18 12.90 53.66
C ALA A 49 7.84 13.38 52.35
N ARG A 50 8.41 14.59 52.31
CA ARG A 50 9.03 15.18 51.12
C ARG A 50 10.55 15.18 51.16
N HIS A 51 11.16 14.86 52.30
CA HIS A 51 12.63 14.92 52.46
C HIS A 51 13.23 13.56 52.86
N LEU A 52 14.51 13.39 52.54
CA LEU A 52 15.31 12.21 52.86
C LEU A 52 16.75 12.59 53.18
N GLY A 53 17.57 11.56 53.44
CA GLY A 53 18.98 11.72 53.75
C GLY A 53 19.22 11.80 55.25
N PHE A 54 20.50 11.90 55.62
CA PHE A 54 20.94 11.83 57.01
C PHE A 54 20.45 13.02 57.86
N ASP A 55 20.33 14.20 57.24
CA ASP A 55 19.93 15.45 57.88
C ASP A 55 18.66 16.05 57.28
N CYS A 56 17.89 15.28 56.49
CA CYS A 56 16.67 15.71 55.81
C CYS A 56 16.85 16.92 54.88
N SER A 57 18.06 17.15 54.35
CA SER A 57 18.33 18.23 53.40
C SER A 57 17.96 17.90 51.95
N GLN A 58 17.78 16.62 51.62
CA GLN A 58 17.51 16.16 50.26
C GLN A 58 16.00 16.04 50.02
N GLU A 59 15.50 16.60 48.92
CA GLU A 59 14.13 16.42 48.47
C GLU A 59 13.93 15.01 47.87
N ARG A 60 12.73 14.45 48.06
CA ARG A 60 12.31 13.19 47.44
C ARG A 60 11.80 13.45 46.05
N CYS A 61 12.32 12.72 45.08
CA CYS A 61 11.75 12.72 43.74
C CYS A 61 10.44 11.93 43.67
N PRO A 62 9.60 12.20 42.65
CA PRO A 62 8.40 11.44 42.39
C PRO A 62 8.68 9.95 42.22
N LEU A 63 7.83 9.13 42.83
CA LEU A 63 7.85 7.68 42.62
C LEU A 63 6.85 7.33 41.51
N GLY A 64 7.25 6.42 40.63
CA GLY A 64 6.40 5.85 39.59
C GLY A 64 6.61 4.35 39.48
N PRO A 65 5.73 3.61 38.80
CA PRO A 65 5.93 2.17 38.58
C PRO A 65 7.27 1.93 37.89
N ALA A 66 8.03 0.93 38.35
CA ALA A 66 9.33 0.65 37.78
C ALA A 66 9.22 0.09 36.35
N TRP A 67 10.00 0.62 35.41
CA TRP A 67 10.15 0.01 34.09
C TRP A 67 10.92 -1.31 34.14
N VAL A 68 11.94 -1.35 35.00
CA VAL A 68 12.77 -2.52 35.24
C VAL A 68 13.10 -2.55 36.73
N ALA A 69 12.75 -3.65 37.41
CA ALA A 69 13.15 -3.90 38.78
C ALA A 69 13.23 -5.41 39.07
N PRO A 70 14.02 -5.83 40.08
CA PRO A 70 13.98 -7.21 40.56
C PRO A 70 12.58 -7.57 41.06
N ALA A 71 12.06 -8.72 40.66
CA ALA A 71 10.77 -9.20 41.16
C ALA A 71 10.84 -9.42 42.68
N ARG A 72 9.83 -8.93 43.40
CA ARG A 72 9.70 -9.10 44.86
C ARG A 72 8.78 -10.26 45.21
N ALA A 73 7.80 -10.55 44.36
CA ALA A 73 6.87 -11.66 44.46
C ALA A 73 6.28 -12.02 43.08
N THR A 74 5.42 -13.04 43.05
CA THR A 74 4.57 -13.33 41.89
C THR A 74 3.72 -12.10 41.56
N ASP A 75 3.72 -11.71 40.29
CA ASP A 75 3.03 -10.52 39.77
C ASP A 75 3.43 -9.18 40.42
N ASP A 76 4.61 -9.12 41.06
CA ASP A 76 5.15 -7.90 41.71
C ASP A 76 6.58 -7.59 41.24
N ALA A 77 6.67 -6.90 40.10
CA ALA A 77 7.92 -6.39 39.52
C ALA A 77 7.88 -4.90 39.15
N HIS A 78 6.71 -4.26 39.21
CA HIS A 78 6.48 -2.86 38.82
C HIS A 78 6.10 -1.97 40.01
N TYR A 79 6.64 -2.27 41.19
CA TYR A 79 6.45 -1.47 42.38
C TYR A 79 6.99 -0.03 42.19
N LEU A 80 6.48 0.90 43.01
CA LEU A 80 6.86 2.31 42.90
C LEU A 80 8.34 2.52 43.28
N VAL A 81 9.09 3.16 42.39
CA VAL A 81 10.50 3.53 42.55
C VAL A 81 10.74 4.96 42.11
N GLU A 82 11.82 5.53 42.61
CA GLU A 82 12.25 6.88 42.25
C GLU A 82 12.52 6.98 40.76
N CYS A 83 11.91 7.98 40.11
CA CYS A 83 12.04 8.23 38.68
C CYS A 83 11.81 6.98 37.81
N SER A 84 10.96 6.04 38.25
CA SER A 84 10.61 4.80 37.55
C SER A 84 11.81 3.96 37.06
N ASN A 85 13.00 4.15 37.63
CA ASN A 85 14.28 3.62 37.13
C ASN A 85 14.56 3.98 35.65
N LYS A 86 14.10 5.15 35.19
CA LYS A 86 14.31 5.71 33.84
C LYS A 86 14.61 7.21 33.88
N GLY A 87 15.39 7.60 34.87
CA GLY A 87 15.85 8.96 35.02
C GLY A 87 16.73 9.11 36.25
N VAL A 88 17.33 10.29 36.37
CA VAL A 88 18.16 10.68 37.50
C VAL A 88 17.39 11.68 38.36
N CYS A 89 17.32 11.41 39.66
CA CYS A 89 16.73 12.34 40.63
C CYS A 89 17.70 13.48 40.94
N ASP A 90 17.22 14.71 40.79
CA ASP A 90 17.82 15.88 41.43
C ASP A 90 17.23 16.02 42.83
N HIS A 91 18.03 15.65 43.84
CA HIS A 91 17.64 15.73 45.25
C HIS A 91 17.72 17.14 45.85
N GLU A 92 18.19 18.14 45.11
CA GLU A 92 18.08 19.55 45.51
C GLU A 92 16.73 20.13 45.09
N GLU A 93 16.23 19.75 43.90
CA GLU A 93 14.94 20.24 43.37
C GLU A 93 13.75 19.29 43.58
N GLY A 94 13.99 18.04 43.97
CA GLY A 94 12.95 17.01 44.09
C GLY A 94 12.33 16.62 42.74
N LYS A 95 13.09 16.71 41.64
CA LYS A 95 12.61 16.45 40.28
C LYS A 95 13.44 15.40 39.55
N CYS A 96 12.77 14.59 38.75
CA CYS A 96 13.41 13.62 37.87
C CYS A 96 13.82 14.28 36.54
N THR A 97 15.05 14.07 36.13
CA THR A 97 15.49 14.25 34.73
C THR A 97 15.40 12.90 34.04
N CYS A 98 14.50 12.76 33.08
CA CYS A 98 14.21 11.48 32.44
C CYS A 98 15.23 11.11 31.36
N ASP A 99 15.43 9.80 31.20
CA ASP A 99 16.21 9.24 30.09
C ASP A 99 15.51 9.51 28.75
N GLU A 100 16.25 9.44 27.64
CA GLU A 100 15.72 9.69 26.29
C GLU A 100 14.50 8.79 25.99
N GLY A 101 13.43 9.40 25.48
CA GLY A 101 12.16 8.74 25.18
C GLY A 101 11.23 8.54 26.37
N PHE A 102 11.65 8.87 27.60
CA PHE A 102 10.82 8.78 28.80
C PHE A 102 10.39 10.16 29.32
N ALA A 103 9.20 10.22 29.90
CA ALA A 103 8.62 11.44 30.44
C ALA A 103 7.60 11.21 31.55
N GLY A 104 6.92 12.30 31.93
CA GLY A 104 6.13 12.39 33.15
C GLY A 104 7.00 12.74 34.35
N SER A 105 6.37 13.19 35.44
CA SER A 105 7.08 13.68 36.63
C SER A 105 8.02 12.65 37.28
N ALA A 106 7.75 11.36 37.05
CA ALA A 106 8.55 10.23 37.53
C ALA A 106 9.18 9.41 36.40
N CYS A 107 9.21 9.90 35.15
CA CYS A 107 9.74 9.14 34.00
C CYS A 107 9.02 7.80 33.74
N HIS A 108 7.78 7.67 34.21
CA HIS A 108 6.96 6.47 34.10
C HIS A 108 6.31 6.30 32.72
N ARG A 109 6.44 7.28 31.82
CA ARG A 109 5.79 7.28 30.52
C ARG A 109 6.82 7.14 29.42
N LEU A 110 6.59 6.22 28.49
CA LEU A 110 7.30 6.22 27.22
C LEU A 110 6.58 7.20 26.30
N GLU A 111 7.26 8.23 25.82
CA GLU A 111 6.65 9.22 24.92
C GLU A 111 6.44 8.65 23.53
N CYS A 112 5.43 9.18 22.83
CA CYS A 112 5.36 8.99 21.40
C CYS A 112 6.50 9.76 20.73
N ASP A 113 7.26 9.07 19.89
CA ASP A 113 8.34 9.70 19.13
C ASP A 113 7.81 10.92 18.36
N SER A 114 8.55 12.02 18.47
CA SER A 114 8.25 13.31 17.84
C SER A 114 6.80 13.80 18.01
N GLY A 115 6.12 13.37 19.08
CA GLY A 115 4.70 13.71 19.33
C GLY A 115 3.78 13.28 18.17
N CYS A 116 4.09 12.16 17.51
CA CYS A 116 3.39 11.69 16.30
C CYS A 116 3.41 12.69 15.13
N ASN A 117 4.45 13.52 15.04
CA ASN A 117 4.69 14.52 13.98
C ASN A 117 3.51 15.46 13.70
N SER A 118 2.64 15.70 14.70
CA SER A 118 1.35 16.41 14.52
C SER A 118 0.41 15.78 13.46
N ALA A 119 0.75 14.59 12.95
CA ALA A 119 0.03 13.82 11.96
C ALA A 119 -0.71 12.61 12.58
N GLY A 120 -0.65 12.47 13.90
CA GLY A 120 -1.35 11.45 14.66
C GLY A 120 -1.77 11.93 16.04
N GLN A 121 -2.42 11.05 16.78
CA GLN A 121 -2.73 11.23 18.20
C GLN A 121 -1.82 10.30 19.01
N CYS A 122 -1.15 10.85 20.02
CA CYS A 122 -0.40 10.06 20.99
C CYS A 122 -1.36 9.54 22.05
N LEU A 123 -1.55 8.22 22.11
CA LEU A 123 -2.52 7.56 22.97
C LEU A 123 -1.83 6.44 23.77
N SER A 124 -2.25 6.21 25.01
CA SER A 124 -1.75 5.07 25.80
C SER A 124 -2.22 3.75 25.21
N LEU A 125 -1.58 2.63 25.55
CA LEU A 125 -2.05 1.29 25.14
C LEU A 125 -3.49 1.04 25.57
N LYS A 126 -3.87 1.53 26.75
CA LYS A 126 -5.26 1.53 27.24
C LYS A 126 -6.21 2.25 26.29
N GLU A 127 -5.92 3.51 25.96
CA GLU A 127 -6.75 4.33 25.07
C GLU A 127 -6.82 3.76 23.64
N LEU A 128 -5.70 3.23 23.14
CA LEU A 128 -5.65 2.53 21.86
C LEU A 128 -6.54 1.28 21.87
N SER A 129 -6.49 0.48 22.93
CA SER A 129 -7.35 -0.72 23.04
C SER A 129 -8.84 -0.37 23.07
N ALA A 130 -9.20 0.67 23.83
CA ALA A 130 -10.58 1.13 23.95
C ALA A 130 -11.14 1.73 22.65
N THR A 131 -10.29 2.22 21.76
CA THR A 131 -10.69 2.80 20.47
C THR A 131 -11.39 1.79 19.55
N PHE A 132 -11.00 0.51 19.58
CA PHE A 132 -11.48 -0.51 18.64
C PHE A 132 -12.39 -1.57 19.27
N ALA A 133 -12.47 -1.58 20.60
CA ALA A 133 -13.30 -2.51 21.35
C ALA A 133 -14.79 -2.17 21.20
N VAL A 134 -15.62 -3.20 21.07
CA VAL A 134 -17.08 -3.06 20.98
C VAL A 134 -17.74 -3.97 22.02
N GLY A 135 -18.72 -3.42 22.75
CA GLY A 135 -19.49 -4.19 23.73
C GLY A 135 -18.66 -4.58 24.95
N ALA A 136 -18.51 -5.89 25.18
CA ALA A 136 -17.86 -6.47 26.36
C ALA A 136 -16.49 -7.11 26.04
N GLU A 137 -15.87 -6.69 24.93
CA GLU A 137 -14.53 -7.14 24.56
C GLU A 137 -13.49 -6.76 25.64
N PRO A 138 -12.48 -7.62 25.87
CA PRO A 138 -11.45 -7.35 26.86
C PRO A 138 -10.64 -6.12 26.46
N LEU A 139 -10.48 -5.20 27.40
CA LEU A 139 -9.70 -3.97 27.24
C LEU A 139 -8.32 -4.12 27.89
N TYR A 140 -7.34 -3.40 27.35
CA TYR A 140 -5.98 -3.35 27.90
C TYR A 140 -5.91 -2.35 29.06
N GLU A 141 -6.64 -2.63 30.14
CA GLU A 141 -6.89 -1.67 31.23
C GLU A 141 -6.07 -1.92 32.49
N THR A 142 -5.85 -3.19 32.83
CA THR A 142 -5.26 -3.60 34.10
C THR A 142 -3.80 -4.02 33.98
N ALA A 143 -3.26 -4.07 32.76
CA ALA A 143 -1.84 -4.33 32.54
C ALA A 143 -1.02 -3.18 33.11
N TRP A 144 0.15 -3.47 33.67
CA TRP A 144 0.99 -2.48 34.37
C TRP A 144 1.45 -1.33 33.45
N ASP A 145 1.59 -1.61 32.15
CA ASP A 145 2.05 -0.72 31.10
C ASP A 145 0.91 -0.04 30.32
N ALA A 146 -0.34 -0.34 30.67
CA ALA A 146 -1.53 0.17 30.00
C ALA A 146 -1.54 1.71 29.89
N ASP A 147 -1.07 2.40 30.94
CA ASP A 147 -0.95 3.86 31.04
C ASP A 147 0.52 4.35 31.03
N MET A 148 1.48 3.46 30.77
CA MET A 148 2.91 3.80 30.68
C MET A 148 3.42 3.87 29.24
N ILE A 149 2.98 2.94 28.38
CA ILE A 149 3.40 2.90 26.98
C ILE A 149 2.40 3.69 26.14
N TYR A 150 2.92 4.60 25.32
CA TYR A 150 2.15 5.37 24.36
C TYR A 150 2.54 5.00 22.94
N GLY A 151 1.57 5.08 22.03
CA GLY A 151 1.75 4.84 20.61
C GLY A 151 0.98 5.85 19.76
N CYS A 152 1.40 5.97 18.51
CA CYS A 152 0.78 6.90 17.58
C CYS A 152 -0.39 6.26 16.82
N LYS A 153 -1.59 6.82 16.99
CA LYS A 153 -2.71 6.60 16.08
C LYS A 153 -2.66 7.62 14.95
N CYS A 154 -2.13 7.21 13.80
CA CYS A 154 -1.97 8.11 12.67
C CYS A 154 -3.31 8.58 12.08
N ARG A 155 -3.33 9.83 11.61
CA ARG A 155 -4.42 10.37 10.81
C ARG A 155 -4.43 9.69 9.44
N LYS A 156 -5.61 9.60 8.81
CA LYS A 156 -5.76 9.11 7.43
C LYS A 156 -4.76 9.81 6.50
N GLY A 157 -4.04 9.00 5.71
CA GLY A 157 -3.01 9.46 4.79
C GLY A 157 -1.60 9.52 5.39
N TYR A 158 -1.42 9.16 6.66
CA TYR A 158 -0.12 9.04 7.32
C TYR A 158 0.02 7.66 7.97
N HIS A 159 1.25 7.19 8.09
CA HIS A 159 1.63 5.91 8.68
C HIS A 159 3.08 5.95 9.18
N GLY A 160 3.59 4.80 9.62
CA GLY A 160 4.85 4.71 10.34
C GLY A 160 4.61 4.74 11.85
N TYR A 161 5.67 4.48 12.62
CA TYR A 161 5.58 4.37 14.08
C TYR A 161 5.31 5.73 14.76
N ASP A 162 5.72 6.83 14.12
CA ASP A 162 5.60 8.22 14.58
C ASP A 162 4.71 9.08 13.65
N CYS A 163 4.03 8.45 12.68
CA CYS A 163 3.22 9.12 11.66
C CYS A 163 3.96 10.13 10.76
N SER A 164 5.29 10.07 10.67
CA SER A 164 6.07 10.96 9.80
C SER A 164 5.87 10.67 8.30
N LEU A 165 5.49 9.45 7.93
CA LEU A 165 5.43 9.01 6.55
C LEU A 165 4.03 9.16 5.97
N LYS A 166 3.90 9.80 4.80
CA LYS A 166 2.63 9.84 4.06
C LYS A 166 2.36 8.50 3.39
N SER A 167 1.14 8.02 3.51
CA SER A 167 0.68 6.81 2.86
C SER A 167 0.38 7.08 1.38
N CYS A 168 0.94 6.27 0.49
CA CYS A 168 0.56 6.30 -0.92
C CYS A 168 -0.80 5.65 -1.15
N PRO A 169 -1.46 5.93 -2.29
CA PRO A 169 -2.56 5.12 -2.78
C PRO A 169 -2.15 3.65 -2.78
N LYS A 170 -3.00 2.81 -2.19
CA LYS A 170 -2.85 1.36 -2.19
C LYS A 170 -3.72 0.75 -3.27
N GLY A 171 -3.52 -0.48 -3.70
CA GLY A 171 -4.45 -1.12 -4.62
C GLY A 171 -4.18 -2.59 -4.81
N ASP A 172 -5.06 -3.20 -5.61
CA ASP A 172 -4.91 -4.58 -6.07
C ASP A 172 -3.82 -4.63 -7.14
N ASP A 173 -3.09 -5.72 -7.19
CA ASP A 173 -2.09 -5.93 -8.22
C ASP A 173 -2.79 -6.31 -9.54
N PRO A 174 -2.62 -5.56 -10.65
CA PRO A 174 -3.33 -5.87 -11.91
C PRO A 174 -2.96 -7.23 -12.53
N LEU A 175 -1.89 -7.89 -12.07
CA LEU A 175 -1.47 -9.19 -12.59
C LEU A 175 -1.97 -10.37 -11.76
N THR A 176 -2.60 -10.12 -10.61
CA THR A 176 -3.18 -11.19 -9.80
C THR A 176 -4.60 -11.47 -10.30
N THR A 177 -4.95 -12.75 -10.38
CA THR A 177 -6.20 -13.22 -11.01
C THR A 177 -6.91 -14.21 -10.12
N GLY A 178 -8.23 -14.34 -10.29
CA GLY A 178 -9.06 -15.25 -9.49
C GLY A 178 -9.24 -14.83 -8.03
N GLN A 179 -8.95 -13.56 -7.73
CA GLN A 179 -9.14 -12.99 -6.40
C GLN A 179 -10.59 -12.62 -6.14
N LYS A 180 -10.92 -12.47 -4.87
CA LYS A 180 -12.27 -12.13 -4.41
C LYS A 180 -12.22 -10.92 -3.50
N ASN A 181 -13.25 -10.11 -3.60
CA ASN A 181 -13.52 -9.06 -2.62
C ASN A 181 -13.92 -9.70 -1.28
N GLU A 182 -13.67 -8.98 -0.18
CA GLU A 182 -14.23 -9.36 1.11
C GLU A 182 -15.76 -9.18 1.07
N VAL A 183 -16.50 -10.16 1.56
CA VAL A 183 -17.94 -10.08 1.76
C VAL A 183 -18.26 -10.48 3.19
N GLN A 184 -18.79 -9.55 3.96
CA GLN A 184 -19.28 -9.82 5.30
C GLN A 184 -20.81 -9.86 5.30
N ILE A 185 -21.39 -10.67 6.19
CA ILE A 185 -22.84 -10.87 6.22
C ILE A 185 -23.39 -10.40 7.56
N VAL A 186 -24.42 -9.57 7.51
CA VAL A 186 -25.23 -9.21 8.67
C VAL A 186 -26.59 -9.88 8.52
N GLN A 187 -27.06 -10.49 9.60
CA GLN A 187 -28.38 -11.10 9.69
C GLN A 187 -29.18 -10.39 10.77
N CYS A 188 -30.36 -9.87 10.42
CA CYS A 188 -31.26 -9.27 11.40
C CYS A 188 -32.66 -9.90 11.39
N THR A 189 -33.18 -10.17 12.59
CA THR A 189 -34.60 -10.41 12.86
C THR A 189 -35.12 -9.36 13.84
N GLY A 190 -36.35 -8.89 13.67
CA GLY A 190 -36.93 -7.89 14.57
C GLY A 190 -38.29 -7.40 14.14
N THR A 191 -39.02 -6.80 15.08
CA THR A 191 -40.35 -6.22 14.87
C THR A 191 -40.42 -4.73 15.21
N GLY A 192 -39.33 -4.13 15.69
CA GLY A 192 -39.24 -2.71 15.98
C GLY A 192 -37.88 -2.28 16.53
N GLY A 193 -37.67 -0.96 16.64
CA GLY A 193 -36.47 -0.38 17.26
C GLY A 193 -35.31 -0.21 16.27
N SER A 194 -34.08 -0.32 16.76
CA SER A 194 -32.86 -0.13 15.96
C SER A 194 -31.74 -1.02 16.47
N PHE A 195 -30.69 -1.18 15.67
CA PHE A 195 -29.43 -1.77 16.09
C PHE A 195 -28.26 -0.89 15.67
N ARG A 196 -27.08 -1.08 16.25
CA ARG A 196 -25.87 -0.34 15.85
C ARG A 196 -24.93 -1.23 15.08
N VAL A 197 -24.35 -0.67 14.02
CA VAL A 197 -23.28 -1.26 13.22
C VAL A 197 -21.99 -0.54 13.58
N PHE A 198 -20.94 -1.29 13.91
CA PHE A 198 -19.63 -0.78 14.28
C PHE A 198 -18.59 -1.26 13.27
N PHE A 199 -17.74 -0.34 12.83
CA PHE A 199 -16.58 -0.66 12.03
C PHE A 199 -15.39 0.23 12.41
N ASN A 200 -14.29 -0.41 12.82
CA ASN A 200 -13.01 0.23 13.10
C ASN A 200 -13.10 1.48 14.00
N GLY A 201 -13.82 1.36 15.12
CA GLY A 201 -13.95 2.41 16.14
C GLY A 201 -14.99 3.50 15.88
N GLN A 202 -15.80 3.37 14.81
CA GLN A 202 -16.98 4.22 14.58
C GLN A 202 -18.23 3.37 14.45
N ASP A 203 -19.38 3.99 14.67
CA ASP A 203 -20.66 3.31 14.61
C ASP A 203 -21.78 4.20 14.05
N ALA A 204 -22.82 3.54 13.55
CA ALA A 204 -24.05 4.17 13.14
C ALA A 204 -25.27 3.36 13.60
N GLU A 205 -26.36 4.05 13.88
CA GLU A 205 -27.63 3.43 14.23
C GLU A 205 -28.45 3.13 12.98
N VAL A 206 -28.95 1.90 12.90
CA VAL A 206 -29.74 1.37 11.78
C VAL A 206 -31.14 1.04 12.29
N PRO A 207 -32.19 1.74 11.81
CA PRO A 207 -33.58 1.38 12.09
C PRO A 207 -33.91 -0.03 11.60
N PHE A 208 -34.73 -0.78 12.34
CA PHE A 208 -35.07 -2.17 11.99
C PHE A 208 -35.76 -2.32 10.61
N ASP A 209 -36.44 -1.28 10.16
CA ASP A 209 -37.20 -1.19 8.91
C ASP A 209 -36.47 -0.40 7.83
N ALA A 210 -35.18 -0.05 8.02
CA ALA A 210 -34.38 0.63 7.01
C ALA A 210 -34.40 -0.13 5.68
N THR A 211 -34.61 0.60 4.58
CA THR A 211 -34.53 0.04 3.23
C THR A 211 -33.07 -0.17 2.81
N LEU A 212 -32.84 -0.80 1.65
CA LEU A 212 -31.49 -0.94 1.09
C LEU A 212 -30.80 0.42 0.91
N GLU A 213 -31.51 1.38 0.30
CA GLU A 213 -31.00 2.74 0.06
C GLU A 213 -30.72 3.49 1.37
N ASP A 214 -31.57 3.32 2.39
CA ASP A 214 -31.34 3.91 3.71
C ASP A 214 -30.09 3.31 4.36
N LEU A 215 -29.92 1.99 4.29
CA LEU A 215 -28.76 1.31 4.85
C LEU A 215 -27.46 1.78 4.18
N GLU A 216 -27.43 1.88 2.85
CA GLU A 216 -26.26 2.41 2.12
C GLU A 216 -25.88 3.82 2.60
N LYS A 217 -26.88 4.70 2.73
CA LYS A 217 -26.65 6.06 3.26
C LYS A 217 -26.14 6.05 4.70
N ILE A 218 -26.67 5.18 5.55
CA ILE A 218 -26.24 5.04 6.95
C ILE A 218 -24.79 4.53 7.02
N LEU A 219 -24.42 3.52 6.24
CA LEU A 219 -23.07 2.96 6.24
C LEU A 219 -22.02 3.99 5.79
N VAL A 220 -22.35 4.88 4.85
CA VAL A 220 -21.46 6.00 4.43
C VAL A 220 -21.17 6.98 5.57
N THR A 221 -22.02 7.06 6.61
CA THR A 221 -21.75 7.92 7.78
C THR A 221 -20.60 7.40 8.64
N ILE A 222 -20.29 6.10 8.54
CA ILE A 222 -19.14 5.46 9.20
C ILE A 222 -17.89 5.73 8.34
N LYS A 223 -17.19 6.84 8.60
CA LYS A 223 -16.06 7.32 7.77
C LYS A 223 -14.87 6.36 7.71
N THR A 224 -14.78 5.44 8.66
CA THR A 224 -13.76 4.40 8.72
C THR A 224 -14.12 3.16 7.92
N LEU A 225 -15.39 3.02 7.49
CA LEU A 225 -15.82 1.95 6.61
C LEU A 225 -15.38 2.26 5.18
N PRO A 226 -14.72 1.31 4.48
CA PRO A 226 -14.44 1.42 3.06
C PRO A 226 -15.70 1.59 2.23
N VAL A 227 -15.52 1.89 0.95
CA VAL A 227 -16.65 1.88 0.01
C VAL A 227 -17.13 0.43 -0.11
N VAL A 228 -18.42 0.23 0.14
CA VAL A 228 -19.08 -1.08 0.10
C VAL A 228 -20.26 -1.08 -0.86
N GLU A 229 -20.53 -2.25 -1.44
CA GLU A 229 -21.78 -2.56 -2.12
C GLU A 229 -22.64 -3.43 -1.20
N VAL A 230 -23.93 -3.11 -1.09
CA VAL A 230 -24.84 -3.79 -0.17
C VAL A 230 -25.93 -4.50 -0.96
N THR A 231 -26.23 -5.74 -0.61
CA THR A 231 -27.35 -6.48 -1.22
C THR A 231 -28.15 -7.25 -0.17
N PHE A 232 -29.47 -7.33 -0.36
CA PHE A 232 -30.35 -8.13 0.49
C PHE A 232 -30.57 -9.53 -0.08
N GLY A 233 -30.71 -10.50 0.81
CA GLY A 233 -31.01 -11.87 0.45
C GLY A 233 -32.48 -12.06 0.10
N GLY A 234 -32.76 -12.67 -1.06
CA GLY A 234 -34.11 -13.11 -1.44
C GLY A 234 -35.01 -11.93 -1.81
N THR A 235 -36.17 -11.81 -1.15
CA THR A 235 -37.20 -10.78 -1.44
C THR A 235 -37.37 -9.77 -0.31
N ALA A 236 -36.44 -9.74 0.65
CA ALA A 236 -36.47 -8.80 1.75
C ALA A 236 -36.43 -7.34 1.25
N LYS A 237 -37.22 -6.46 1.86
CA LYS A 237 -37.27 -5.02 1.54
C LYS A 237 -36.65 -4.14 2.63
N THR A 238 -36.44 -4.71 3.81
CA THR A 238 -35.95 -4.03 5.01
C THR A 238 -34.83 -4.82 5.65
N VAL A 239 -33.96 -4.15 6.41
CA VAL A 239 -32.80 -4.77 7.06
C VAL A 239 -33.19 -5.91 8.00
N CYS A 240 -34.23 -5.74 8.82
CA CYS A 240 -34.75 -6.79 9.69
C CYS A 240 -36.06 -7.36 9.14
N SER A 241 -36.28 -8.64 9.41
CA SER A 241 -37.50 -9.37 9.06
C SER A 241 -38.01 -10.15 10.27
N SER A 242 -39.33 -10.28 10.39
CA SER A 242 -39.97 -10.96 11.52
C SER A 242 -40.20 -12.47 11.31
N THR A 243 -39.99 -12.97 10.09
CA THR A 243 -40.29 -14.38 9.72
C THR A 243 -39.04 -15.15 9.30
N THR A 244 -38.35 -14.69 8.26
CA THR A 244 -37.10 -15.28 7.75
C THR A 244 -36.01 -14.24 7.85
N ALA A 245 -34.89 -14.60 8.46
CA ALA A 245 -33.79 -13.67 8.66
C ALA A 245 -33.24 -13.16 7.32
N ASN A 246 -33.16 -11.84 7.16
CA ASN A 246 -32.59 -11.23 5.96
C ASN A 246 -31.07 -11.39 5.98
N ALA A 247 -30.49 -11.90 4.89
CA ALA A 247 -29.05 -11.98 4.69
C ALA A 247 -28.59 -10.69 4.01
N ILE A 248 -28.02 -9.75 4.77
CA ILE A 248 -27.46 -8.51 4.25
C ILE A 248 -26.00 -8.79 3.90
N MET A 249 -25.67 -8.84 2.62
CA MET A 249 -24.30 -9.02 2.14
C MET A 249 -23.68 -7.63 1.94
N ILE A 250 -22.55 -7.40 2.59
CA ILE A 250 -21.77 -6.16 2.52
C ILE A 250 -20.44 -6.54 1.86
N GLU A 251 -20.31 -6.21 0.58
CA GLU A 251 -19.12 -6.46 -0.22
C GLU A 251 -18.20 -5.24 -0.20
N PHE A 252 -16.94 -5.43 0.17
CA PHE A 252 -15.94 -4.37 0.21
C PHE A 252 -15.34 -4.19 -1.18
N ILE A 253 -15.75 -3.10 -1.83
CA ILE A 253 -15.38 -2.78 -3.21
C ILE A 253 -14.18 -1.82 -3.30
N GLN A 254 -13.70 -1.34 -2.15
CA GLN A 254 -12.43 -0.65 -1.97
C GLN A 254 -11.79 -1.10 -0.65
N ASP A 255 -10.53 -0.73 -0.45
CA ASP A 255 -9.71 -1.22 0.67
C ASP A 255 -9.70 -2.74 0.72
N PHE A 256 -9.04 -3.35 -0.28
CA PHE A 256 -9.08 -4.79 -0.50
C PHE A 256 -8.36 -5.62 0.58
N GLY A 257 -8.39 -6.94 0.40
CA GLY A 257 -7.85 -7.92 1.35
C GLY A 257 -8.79 -8.19 2.52
N PRO A 258 -8.33 -8.98 3.52
CA PRO A 258 -9.13 -9.29 4.70
C PRO A 258 -9.47 -8.03 5.50
N GLN A 259 -10.76 -7.80 5.72
CA GLN A 259 -11.23 -6.62 6.48
C GLN A 259 -11.50 -6.95 7.95
N PRO A 260 -11.39 -5.96 8.85
CA PRO A 260 -11.89 -6.10 10.22
C PRO A 260 -13.36 -6.55 10.22
N PRO A 261 -13.77 -7.47 11.11
CA PRO A 261 -15.16 -7.88 11.21
C PRO A 261 -16.07 -6.71 11.59
N ILE A 262 -17.16 -6.53 10.85
CA ILE A 262 -18.30 -5.70 11.22
C ILE A 262 -18.90 -6.27 12.49
N LYS A 263 -19.10 -5.42 13.48
CA LYS A 263 -19.73 -5.80 14.75
C LYS A 263 -21.11 -5.15 14.82
N VAL A 264 -22.09 -5.87 15.36
CA VAL A 264 -23.48 -5.43 15.45
C VAL A 264 -24.02 -5.64 16.86
N LEU A 265 -24.80 -4.69 17.35
CA LEU A 265 -25.42 -4.77 18.67
C LEU A 265 -26.88 -4.35 18.62
N GLY A 266 -27.78 -5.26 18.98
CA GLY A 266 -29.19 -4.97 19.30
C GLY A 266 -29.41 -4.54 20.76
N THR A 267 -28.39 -4.73 21.62
CA THR A 267 -28.39 -4.36 23.04
C THR A 267 -27.03 -3.77 23.38
N LEU A 268 -26.99 -2.59 24.03
CA LEU A 268 -25.75 -1.93 24.42
C LEU A 268 -25.84 -1.50 25.90
N LYS A 269 -24.86 -1.90 26.72
CA LYS A 269 -24.80 -1.60 28.17
C LYS A 269 -26.09 -1.94 28.92
N GLY A 270 -26.72 -3.07 28.57
CA GLY A 270 -27.97 -3.55 29.18
C GLY A 270 -29.25 -2.89 28.66
N VAL A 271 -29.16 -1.92 27.75
CA VAL A 271 -30.32 -1.30 27.09
C VAL A 271 -30.61 -2.01 25.77
N VAL A 272 -31.82 -2.54 25.62
CA VAL A 272 -32.29 -3.23 24.40
C VAL A 272 -32.81 -2.18 23.41
N TYR A 273 -32.17 -2.09 22.25
CA TYR A 273 -32.55 -1.20 21.15
C TYR A 273 -33.39 -1.92 20.10
N LEU A 274 -33.06 -3.20 19.82
CA LEU A 274 -33.77 -4.02 18.84
C LEU A 274 -34.88 -4.82 19.54
N LYS A 275 -36.13 -4.66 19.10
CA LYS A 275 -37.29 -5.33 19.69
C LYS A 275 -37.69 -6.56 18.88
N GLY A 276 -38.05 -7.63 19.58
CA GLY A 276 -38.67 -8.82 18.99
C GLY A 276 -37.75 -9.66 18.12
N GLY A 277 -36.42 -9.53 18.27
CA GLY A 277 -35.47 -10.33 17.52
C GLY A 277 -34.00 -10.05 17.89
N SER A 278 -33.10 -10.38 16.98
CA SER A 278 -31.64 -10.40 17.20
C SER A 278 -30.90 -10.00 15.93
N VAL A 279 -29.68 -9.48 16.10
CA VAL A 279 -28.79 -9.14 14.99
C VAL A 279 -27.43 -9.80 15.20
N PHE A 280 -26.88 -10.37 14.12
CA PHE A 280 -25.58 -11.04 14.11
C PHE A 280 -24.80 -10.65 12.86
N ALA A 281 -23.47 -10.70 12.95
CA ALA A 281 -22.59 -10.48 11.82
C ALA A 281 -21.57 -11.62 11.74
N THR A 282 -21.13 -11.96 10.53
CA THR A 282 -20.08 -12.95 10.29
C THR A 282 -19.17 -12.52 9.14
N SER A 283 -17.90 -12.88 9.24
CA SER A 283 -16.87 -12.66 8.22
C SER A 283 -16.07 -13.96 8.00
N ALA A 284 -15.07 -13.91 7.11
CA ALA A 284 -14.06 -14.95 6.93
C ALA A 284 -14.58 -16.40 6.77
N GLY A 285 -15.64 -16.61 5.98
CA GLY A 285 -16.19 -17.94 5.68
C GLY A 285 -17.30 -18.41 6.61
N GLY A 286 -17.67 -17.63 7.62
CA GLY A 286 -18.84 -17.95 8.45
C GLY A 286 -20.16 -17.84 7.68
N ILE A 287 -21.17 -18.57 8.16
CA ILE A 287 -22.45 -18.74 7.46
C ILE A 287 -23.57 -18.09 8.28
N LEU A 288 -24.33 -17.21 7.65
CA LEU A 288 -25.55 -16.62 8.21
C LEU A 288 -26.66 -16.62 7.15
N ALA A 289 -27.90 -16.90 7.57
CA ALA A 289 -29.08 -16.94 6.72
C ALA A 289 -28.90 -17.70 5.38
N GLY A 290 -28.16 -18.82 5.41
CA GLY A 290 -27.90 -19.67 4.25
C GLY A 290 -26.90 -19.11 3.22
N ARG A 291 -26.18 -18.04 3.57
CA ARG A 291 -25.11 -17.43 2.78
C ARG A 291 -23.78 -17.54 3.50
N THR A 292 -22.70 -17.71 2.74
CA THR A 292 -21.33 -17.83 3.26
C THR A 292 -20.58 -16.53 3.01
N SER A 293 -19.99 -15.94 4.05
CA SER A 293 -19.12 -14.78 3.91
C SER A 293 -17.84 -15.15 3.15
N VAL A 294 -17.17 -14.16 2.56
CA VAL A 294 -15.96 -14.37 1.76
C VAL A 294 -14.83 -13.58 2.37
N GLN A 295 -13.73 -14.24 2.70
CA GLN A 295 -12.50 -13.54 3.04
C GLN A 295 -11.89 -12.93 1.78
N GLY A 296 -11.60 -11.63 1.80
CA GLY A 296 -10.98 -10.93 0.69
C GLY A 296 -9.57 -11.41 0.43
N THR A 297 -9.23 -11.63 -0.85
CA THR A 297 -7.91 -12.12 -1.28
C THR A 297 -7.18 -11.18 -2.23
N LYS A 298 -7.83 -10.09 -2.65
CA LYS A 298 -7.21 -9.01 -3.39
C LYS A 298 -6.12 -8.32 -2.57
N GLU A 299 -5.03 -7.91 -3.20
CA GLU A 299 -3.98 -7.17 -2.50
C GLU A 299 -4.45 -5.74 -2.15
N TRP A 300 -3.86 -5.20 -1.08
CA TRP A 300 -4.05 -3.81 -0.69
C TRP A 300 -2.73 -3.14 -0.33
N GLU A 301 -1.86 -3.13 -1.34
CA GLU A 301 -0.48 -2.70 -1.16
C GLU A 301 -0.20 -1.36 -1.81
N PHE A 302 0.80 -0.64 -1.27
CA PHE A 302 1.19 0.65 -1.83
C PHE A 302 1.52 0.52 -3.30
N CYS A 303 0.94 1.42 -4.10
CA CYS A 303 1.15 1.48 -5.54
C CYS A 303 0.88 0.15 -6.25
N SER A 304 -0.07 -0.65 -5.74
CA SER A 304 -0.48 -1.95 -6.31
C SER A 304 0.70 -2.91 -6.55
N ASN A 305 1.79 -2.79 -5.78
CA ASN A 305 3.06 -3.49 -6.03
C ASN A 305 3.65 -3.26 -7.44
N ARG A 306 3.25 -2.18 -8.11
CA ARG A 306 3.60 -1.80 -9.49
C ARG A 306 4.12 -0.37 -9.62
N GLY A 307 4.55 0.21 -8.51
CA GLY A 307 5.24 1.47 -8.48
C GLY A 307 5.98 1.68 -7.16
N ASP A 308 6.86 2.67 -7.14
CA ASP A 308 7.54 3.10 -5.92
C ASP A 308 6.71 4.17 -5.22
N CYS A 309 6.50 3.99 -3.92
CA CYS A 309 5.86 5.01 -3.08
C CYS A 309 6.87 6.07 -2.63
N LYS A 310 6.58 7.34 -2.90
CA LYS A 310 7.30 8.48 -2.35
C LYS A 310 6.66 8.92 -1.03
N PHE A 311 7.18 8.43 0.10
CA PHE A 311 6.59 8.63 1.44
C PHE A 311 6.62 10.08 1.95
N ASP A 312 7.41 10.96 1.35
CA ASP A 312 7.45 12.41 1.63
C ASP A 312 6.24 13.15 1.01
N THR A 313 5.76 12.67 -0.14
CA THR A 313 4.64 13.27 -0.89
C THR A 313 3.35 12.45 -0.78
N GLY A 314 3.45 11.15 -0.51
CA GLY A 314 2.34 10.19 -0.57
C GLY A 314 1.93 9.84 -2.00
N GLN A 315 2.83 9.98 -2.98
CA GLN A 315 2.54 9.72 -4.39
C GLN A 315 3.22 8.45 -4.91
N CYS A 316 2.53 7.71 -5.77
CA CYS A 316 3.09 6.57 -6.47
C CYS A 316 3.77 6.97 -7.76
N ILE A 317 4.95 6.40 -8.01
CA ILE A 317 5.64 6.45 -9.29
C ILE A 317 5.53 5.07 -9.94
N CYS A 318 4.67 4.94 -10.94
CA CYS A 318 4.40 3.66 -11.57
C CYS A 318 5.59 3.14 -12.37
N PHE A 319 5.82 1.82 -12.31
CA PHE A 319 6.85 1.18 -13.10
C PHE A 319 6.50 1.27 -14.58
N ILE A 320 7.45 1.77 -15.36
CA ILE A 320 7.36 1.80 -16.82
C ILE A 320 7.93 0.53 -17.45
N ASN A 321 8.64 -0.29 -16.65
CA ASN A 321 9.27 -1.54 -17.05
C ASN A 321 8.92 -2.66 -16.06
N PRO A 322 8.72 -3.90 -16.53
CA PRO A 322 8.74 -4.33 -17.92
C PRO A 322 7.53 -3.84 -18.73
N MET A 323 7.72 -3.53 -20.02
CA MET A 323 6.66 -3.00 -20.88
C MET A 323 5.62 -4.07 -21.26
N PRO A 324 4.33 -3.69 -21.40
CA PRO A 324 3.78 -2.37 -21.10
C PRO A 324 3.76 -2.09 -19.59
N GLY A 325 4.17 -0.88 -19.19
CA GLY A 325 4.22 -0.46 -17.79
C GLY A 325 2.84 -0.30 -17.12
N TYR A 326 2.78 0.43 -16.00
CA TYR A 326 1.56 0.58 -15.21
C TYR A 326 1.12 2.03 -15.11
N ARG A 327 -0.18 2.22 -14.92
CA ARG A 327 -0.83 3.53 -14.76
C ARG A 327 -1.85 3.48 -13.64
N SER A 328 -2.33 4.66 -13.27
CA SER A 328 -3.41 4.84 -12.31
C SER A 328 -4.67 4.07 -12.70
N SER A 329 -5.31 3.44 -11.72
CA SER A 329 -6.49 2.60 -11.92
C SER A 329 -7.78 3.19 -11.35
N ASP A 330 -8.90 2.53 -11.62
CA ASP A 330 -10.20 2.72 -10.95
C ASP A 330 -10.38 1.82 -9.70
N GLY A 331 -9.36 1.01 -9.36
CA GLY A 331 -9.42 -0.03 -8.32
C GLY A 331 -9.81 -1.42 -8.84
N TYR A 332 -10.18 -1.56 -10.11
CA TYR A 332 -10.60 -2.83 -10.73
C TYR A 332 -9.73 -3.24 -11.92
N GLY A 333 -8.52 -2.68 -12.02
CA GLY A 333 -7.60 -2.97 -13.11
C GLY A 333 -7.84 -2.14 -14.37
N ASN A 334 -8.86 -1.28 -14.42
CA ASN A 334 -9.11 -0.39 -15.56
C ASN A 334 -8.45 0.98 -15.36
N PRO A 335 -8.25 1.78 -16.43
CA PRO A 335 -7.77 3.16 -16.26
C PRO A 335 -8.66 3.97 -15.33
N GLY A 336 -8.05 4.69 -14.39
CA GLY A 336 -8.75 5.60 -13.49
C GLY A 336 -7.82 6.64 -12.88
N THR A 337 -8.29 7.40 -11.90
CA THR A 337 -7.58 8.57 -11.32
C THR A 337 -7.02 8.34 -9.92
N ARG A 338 -6.98 7.08 -9.47
CA ARG A 338 -6.60 6.72 -8.09
C ARG A 338 -5.13 6.94 -7.75
N GLY A 339 -4.26 6.99 -8.75
CA GLY A 339 -2.82 7.19 -8.60
C GLY A 339 -2.09 6.00 -7.98
N ASP A 340 -2.61 4.78 -8.16
CA ASP A 340 -2.18 3.57 -7.46
C ASP A 340 -1.37 2.59 -8.32
N CYS A 341 -1.13 2.88 -9.60
CA CYS A 341 -0.43 1.96 -10.52
C CYS A 341 -1.13 0.60 -10.69
N GLY A 342 -2.42 0.52 -10.34
CA GLY A 342 -3.20 -0.72 -10.36
C GLY A 342 -3.75 -1.10 -11.73
N CYS A 343 -3.34 -0.44 -12.81
CA CYS A 343 -3.84 -0.70 -14.16
C CYS A 343 -2.65 -0.96 -15.09
N ALA A 344 -2.65 -2.13 -15.74
CA ALA A 344 -1.66 -2.44 -16.77
C ALA A 344 -1.89 -1.53 -17.99
N ASN A 345 -0.80 -1.06 -18.61
CA ASN A 345 -0.87 -0.24 -19.81
C ASN A 345 -1.09 -1.12 -21.06
N ASP A 346 -2.17 -1.90 -21.05
CA ASP A 346 -2.61 -2.86 -22.09
C ASP A 346 -2.84 -2.26 -23.49
N LYS A 347 -2.88 -0.94 -23.59
CA LYS A 347 -2.97 -0.20 -24.84
C LYS A 347 -1.66 0.51 -25.07
N ASN A 348 -1.07 0.22 -26.22
CA ASN A 348 0.10 0.87 -26.79
C ASN A 348 -0.05 2.40 -26.77
N LEU A 349 0.30 3.02 -25.65
CA LEU A 349 0.07 4.44 -25.37
C LEU A 349 1.06 5.35 -26.13
N TYR A 350 1.97 4.76 -26.92
CA TYR A 350 3.01 5.45 -27.67
C TYR A 350 2.82 5.38 -29.19
N ASP A 351 1.64 4.96 -29.68
CA ASP A 351 1.39 4.73 -31.11
C ASP A 351 2.51 3.89 -31.74
N GLN A 352 2.96 2.82 -31.05
CA GLN A 352 3.96 1.94 -31.64
C GLN A 352 3.37 1.25 -32.88
N VAL A 353 3.90 1.60 -34.03
CA VAL A 353 3.38 1.18 -35.32
C VAL A 353 4.41 0.29 -36.00
N ASP A 354 3.90 -0.62 -36.83
CA ASP A 354 4.72 -1.40 -37.73
C ASP A 354 5.31 -0.48 -38.81
N GLU A 355 6.49 -0.83 -39.30
CA GLU A 355 7.01 -0.19 -40.50
C GLU A 355 6.14 -0.58 -41.69
N ILE A 356 5.81 0.40 -42.54
CA ILE A 356 5.16 0.20 -43.84
C ILE A 356 6.01 0.87 -44.91
N GLN A 357 6.50 0.09 -45.87
CA GLN A 357 7.15 0.60 -47.06
C GLN A 357 6.28 0.37 -48.29
N LEU A 358 6.31 1.32 -49.22
CA LEU A 358 5.47 1.31 -50.42
C LEU A 358 6.32 1.19 -51.68
N LEU A 359 5.78 0.49 -52.68
CA LEU A 359 6.31 0.48 -54.03
C LEU A 359 5.19 0.72 -55.03
N SER A 360 5.51 1.30 -56.19
CA SER A 360 4.57 1.41 -57.31
C SER A 360 5.26 0.95 -58.58
N CYS A 361 4.66 0.00 -59.29
CA CYS A 361 5.21 -0.55 -60.52
C CYS A 361 4.29 -0.34 -61.74
N ILE A 362 4.87 0.15 -62.84
CA ILE A 362 4.25 0.29 -64.16
C ILE A 362 5.11 -0.46 -65.18
N ALA A 363 4.61 -1.61 -65.65
CA ALA A 363 5.24 -2.47 -66.66
C ALA A 363 4.22 -3.50 -67.19
N THR A 364 4.44 -4.00 -68.41
CA THR A 364 3.64 -5.11 -68.98
C THR A 364 4.47 -6.37 -69.24
N GLY A 365 5.75 -6.37 -68.85
CA GLY A 365 6.68 -7.47 -69.05
C GLY A 365 8.00 -7.27 -68.29
N GLY A 366 8.83 -8.30 -68.29
CA GLY A 366 10.17 -8.25 -67.71
C GLY A 366 10.22 -8.50 -66.20
N VAL A 367 11.34 -8.12 -65.60
CA VAL A 367 11.67 -8.36 -64.18
C VAL A 367 12.28 -7.12 -63.53
N PHE A 368 12.13 -6.99 -62.22
CA PHE A 368 12.84 -6.00 -61.40
C PHE A 368 13.54 -6.69 -60.23
N ARG A 369 14.46 -5.98 -59.57
CA ARG A 369 15.05 -6.42 -58.31
C ARG A 369 14.85 -5.36 -57.25
N LEU A 370 14.82 -5.79 -56.00
CA LEU A 370 14.88 -4.91 -54.84
C LEU A 370 16.27 -5.00 -54.22
N GLN A 371 16.73 -3.91 -53.64
CA GLN A 371 17.93 -3.85 -52.85
C GLN A 371 17.55 -3.44 -51.43
N TYR A 372 18.05 -4.21 -50.45
CA TYR A 372 17.95 -3.89 -49.03
C TYR A 372 19.36 -3.87 -48.44
N ARG A 373 19.77 -2.72 -47.91
CA ARG A 373 21.16 -2.46 -47.48
C ARG A 373 22.14 -2.80 -48.62
N THR A 374 22.96 -3.85 -48.46
CA THR A 374 23.93 -4.32 -49.44
C THR A 374 23.45 -5.53 -50.25
N SER A 375 22.34 -6.15 -49.86
CA SER A 375 21.80 -7.36 -50.50
C SER A 375 20.84 -6.98 -51.63
N THR A 376 20.88 -7.74 -52.73
CA THR A 376 19.96 -7.58 -53.87
C THR A 376 19.15 -8.86 -54.02
N SER A 377 17.84 -8.73 -54.24
CA SER A 377 16.96 -9.88 -54.44
C SER A 377 17.28 -10.65 -55.71
N ILE A 378 16.71 -11.86 -55.82
CA ILE A 378 16.56 -12.53 -57.11
C ILE A 378 15.63 -11.72 -58.04
N ASP A 379 15.57 -12.11 -59.31
CA ASP A 379 14.68 -11.50 -60.30
C ASP A 379 13.20 -11.66 -59.87
N ILE A 380 12.50 -10.53 -59.78
CA ILE A 380 11.08 -10.44 -59.42
C ILE A 380 10.27 -10.19 -60.69
N PRO A 381 9.40 -11.12 -61.12
CA PRO A 381 8.54 -10.92 -62.28
C PRO A 381 7.61 -9.72 -62.11
N PHE A 382 7.33 -9.00 -63.21
CA PHE A 382 6.40 -7.86 -63.20
C PHE A 382 4.99 -8.26 -62.71
N ASP A 383 4.59 -9.52 -62.87
CA ASP A 383 3.29 -10.04 -62.48
C ASP A 383 3.34 -11.00 -61.29
N VAL A 384 4.37 -10.89 -60.45
CA VAL A 384 4.50 -11.66 -59.22
C VAL A 384 3.26 -11.48 -58.33
N THR A 385 2.87 -12.56 -57.63
CA THR A 385 1.79 -12.55 -56.63
C THR A 385 2.30 -12.03 -55.28
N SER A 386 1.40 -11.59 -54.40
CA SER A 386 1.75 -11.13 -53.05
C SER A 386 2.53 -12.19 -52.26
N ASP A 387 2.12 -13.45 -52.33
CA ASP A 387 2.73 -14.56 -51.59
C ASP A 387 4.14 -14.85 -52.10
N THR A 388 4.30 -14.91 -53.43
CA THR A 388 5.63 -15.12 -54.03
C THR A 388 6.55 -13.94 -53.74
N LEU A 389 6.04 -12.70 -53.73
CA LEU A 389 6.84 -11.54 -53.36
C LEU A 389 7.26 -11.59 -51.88
N ARG A 390 6.35 -11.95 -50.97
CA ARG A 390 6.67 -12.19 -49.55
C ARG A 390 7.80 -13.21 -49.40
N ASP A 391 7.72 -14.35 -50.08
CA ASP A 391 8.74 -15.40 -49.99
C ASP A 391 10.10 -14.95 -50.53
N ILE A 392 10.10 -14.12 -51.59
CA ILE A 392 11.32 -13.51 -52.12
C ILE A 392 11.95 -12.56 -51.09
N LEU A 393 11.14 -11.73 -50.41
CA LEU A 393 11.63 -10.80 -49.38
C LEU A 393 12.25 -11.56 -48.20
N MET A 394 11.59 -12.63 -47.74
CA MET A 394 12.11 -13.49 -46.67
C MET A 394 13.43 -14.15 -47.08
N THR A 395 13.47 -14.77 -48.26
CA THR A 395 14.64 -15.55 -48.70
C THR A 395 15.82 -14.65 -49.09
N SER A 396 15.56 -13.49 -49.69
CA SER A 396 16.62 -12.59 -50.19
C SER A 396 17.21 -11.70 -49.09
N PHE A 397 16.41 -11.31 -48.10
CA PHE A 397 16.79 -10.29 -47.12
C PHE A 397 16.73 -10.76 -45.67
N GLY A 398 16.13 -11.92 -45.39
CA GLY A 398 16.01 -12.47 -44.04
C GLY A 398 14.91 -11.83 -43.20
N PHE A 399 13.96 -11.12 -43.81
CA PHE A 399 12.79 -10.60 -43.09
C PHE A 399 11.94 -11.74 -42.54
N GLU A 400 11.36 -11.53 -41.36
CA GLU A 400 10.50 -12.48 -40.68
C GLU A 400 9.03 -12.18 -40.98
N ASP A 401 8.43 -12.96 -41.89
CA ASP A 401 7.01 -12.90 -42.24
C ASP A 401 6.46 -11.49 -42.59
N PRO A 402 7.05 -10.79 -43.59
CA PRO A 402 6.51 -9.52 -44.06
C PRO A 402 5.15 -9.72 -44.72
N VAL A 403 4.22 -8.80 -44.49
CA VAL A 403 2.88 -8.82 -45.11
C VAL A 403 2.91 -7.97 -46.38
N VAL A 404 2.54 -8.57 -47.51
CA VAL A 404 2.52 -7.90 -48.82
C VAL A 404 1.09 -7.80 -49.33
N GLU A 405 0.64 -6.59 -49.59
CA GLU A 405 -0.70 -6.31 -50.13
C GLU A 405 -0.61 -5.45 -51.39
N TYR A 406 -1.55 -5.64 -52.31
CA TYR A 406 -1.66 -4.84 -53.52
C TYR A 406 -2.92 -3.98 -53.46
N SER A 407 -2.80 -2.70 -53.85
CA SER A 407 -3.93 -1.76 -53.85
C SER A 407 -5.08 -2.22 -54.75
N PHE A 408 -4.79 -2.99 -55.80
CA PHE A 408 -5.78 -3.68 -56.62
C PHE A 408 -5.15 -4.85 -57.37
N GLY A 409 -5.99 -5.81 -57.79
CA GLY A 409 -5.55 -6.97 -58.58
C GLY A 409 -4.64 -7.93 -57.82
N THR A 410 -3.96 -8.82 -58.55
CA THR A 410 -3.13 -9.90 -57.99
C THR A 410 -1.68 -9.89 -58.50
N LYS A 411 -1.27 -8.81 -59.18
CA LYS A 411 0.01 -8.68 -59.87
C LYS A 411 0.73 -7.41 -59.43
N ALA A 412 2.04 -7.47 -59.22
CA ALA A 412 2.84 -6.33 -58.76
C ALA A 412 2.76 -5.08 -59.67
N CYS A 413 2.84 -5.25 -60.99
CA CYS A 413 2.89 -4.14 -61.93
C CYS A 413 1.57 -3.92 -62.69
N SER A 414 1.30 -2.66 -62.98
CA SER A 414 0.16 -2.19 -63.78
C SER A 414 0.60 -1.75 -65.18
N ALA A 415 -0.33 -1.70 -66.14
CA ALA A 415 -0.01 -1.25 -67.49
C ALA A 415 0.22 0.27 -67.55
N PRO A 416 1.02 0.78 -68.50
CA PRO A 416 1.18 2.22 -68.68
C PRO A 416 -0.15 2.92 -68.99
N ALA A 417 -0.27 4.18 -68.52
CA ALA A 417 -1.49 5.01 -68.61
C ALA A 417 -2.72 4.50 -67.84
N THR A 418 -2.57 3.50 -66.95
CA THR A 418 -3.57 3.17 -65.93
C THR A 418 -3.15 3.69 -64.55
N THR A 419 -4.06 3.66 -63.58
CA THR A 419 -3.69 3.86 -62.17
C THR A 419 -2.59 2.89 -61.79
N ALA A 420 -1.54 3.36 -61.11
CA ALA A 420 -0.42 2.52 -60.74
C ALA A 420 -0.80 1.58 -59.58
N ASN A 421 -0.44 0.29 -59.68
CA ASN A 421 -0.65 -0.62 -58.56
C ASN A 421 0.39 -0.34 -57.46
N ILE A 422 -0.10 -0.09 -56.26
CA ILE A 422 0.70 0.16 -55.07
C ILE A 422 0.88 -1.17 -54.34
N ILE A 423 2.13 -1.52 -54.09
CA ILE A 423 2.55 -2.66 -53.28
C ILE A 423 2.84 -2.11 -51.89
N ILE A 424 2.09 -2.60 -50.91
CA ILE A 424 2.18 -2.22 -49.50
C ILE A 424 2.90 -3.36 -48.78
N ILE A 425 4.06 -3.08 -48.20
CA ILE A 425 4.84 -4.05 -47.43
C ILE A 425 4.82 -3.60 -45.97
N THR A 426 4.18 -4.39 -45.12
CA THR A 426 4.14 -4.16 -43.67
C THR A 426 5.06 -5.13 -42.96
N PHE A 427 5.80 -4.65 -41.97
CA PHE A 427 6.76 -5.44 -41.20
C PHE A 427 6.28 -5.60 -39.75
N PRO A 428 5.49 -6.65 -39.45
CA PRO A 428 4.88 -6.83 -38.14
C PRO A 428 5.81 -7.43 -37.07
N ILE A 429 6.99 -7.91 -37.47
CA ILE A 429 7.91 -8.69 -36.61
C ILE A 429 9.32 -8.08 -36.59
N ASP A 430 9.80 -7.63 -37.76
CA ASP A 430 11.02 -6.83 -37.87
C ASP A 430 10.76 -5.41 -37.34
N HIS A 431 10.90 -5.24 -36.02
CA HIS A 431 10.54 -3.99 -35.35
C HIS A 431 11.52 -2.85 -35.66
N GLY A 432 11.03 -1.62 -35.49
CA GLY A 432 11.81 -0.37 -35.59
C GLY A 432 11.74 0.29 -36.97
N ASP A 433 12.63 1.27 -37.19
CA ASP A 433 12.79 1.98 -38.46
C ASP A 433 13.63 1.10 -39.41
N ILE A 434 12.94 0.42 -40.33
CA ILE A 434 13.60 -0.50 -41.26
C ILE A 434 14.16 0.32 -42.43
N PRO A 435 15.44 0.14 -42.79
CA PRO A 435 16.02 0.83 -43.93
C PRO A 435 15.21 0.64 -45.23
N PRO A 436 15.15 1.65 -46.10
CA PRO A 436 14.31 1.61 -47.29
C PRO A 436 14.73 0.55 -48.30
N LEU A 437 13.73 -0.13 -48.86
CA LEU A 437 13.86 -0.91 -50.08
C LEU A 437 14.09 0.01 -51.27
N ARG A 438 15.10 -0.33 -52.08
CA ARG A 438 15.47 0.42 -53.29
C ARG A 438 15.17 -0.40 -54.53
N ALA A 439 14.59 0.26 -55.53
CA ALA A 439 14.31 -0.34 -56.82
C ALA A 439 15.57 -0.44 -57.68
N VAL A 440 15.78 -1.61 -58.29
CA VAL A 440 16.78 -1.83 -59.34
C VAL A 440 16.04 -2.27 -60.61
N THR A 441 15.96 -1.38 -61.60
CA THR A 441 14.96 -1.44 -62.69
C THR A 441 15.52 -1.87 -64.05
N THR A 442 16.62 -2.62 -64.10
CA THR A 442 17.32 -2.89 -65.36
C THR A 442 16.61 -3.85 -66.33
N GLY A 443 15.51 -4.50 -65.93
CA GLY A 443 14.87 -5.57 -66.70
C GLY A 443 13.37 -5.42 -67.00
N LEU A 444 12.73 -4.32 -66.62
CA LEU A 444 11.29 -4.12 -66.85
C LEU A 444 11.01 -3.62 -68.28
N THR A 445 9.94 -4.11 -68.89
CA THR A 445 9.53 -3.74 -70.26
C THR A 445 8.05 -3.38 -70.35
N SER A 446 7.69 -2.62 -71.37
CA SER A 446 6.31 -2.27 -71.69
C SER A 446 6.04 -2.43 -73.18
N SER A 447 4.81 -2.81 -73.54
CA SER A 447 4.35 -2.85 -74.93
C SER A 447 3.95 -1.46 -75.47
N SER A 448 3.70 -0.49 -74.59
CA SER A 448 3.36 0.90 -74.93
C SER A 448 3.60 1.83 -73.74
N GLY A 449 4.36 2.92 -73.90
CA GLY A 449 4.57 3.94 -72.86
C GLY A 449 5.75 3.66 -71.90
N PRO A 450 6.06 4.59 -70.97
CA PRO A 450 7.21 4.46 -70.08
C PRO A 450 6.98 3.42 -68.98
N VAL A 451 8.06 2.73 -68.61
CA VAL A 451 8.14 1.86 -67.43
C VAL A 451 8.54 2.69 -66.22
N SER A 452 8.00 2.37 -65.04
CA SER A 452 8.39 3.01 -63.78
C SER A 452 8.34 2.04 -62.61
N LEU A 453 9.30 2.16 -61.70
CA LEU A 453 9.25 1.54 -60.38
C LEU A 453 9.71 2.59 -59.37
N THR A 454 8.82 2.96 -58.45
CA THR A 454 9.09 3.96 -57.41
C THR A 454 8.96 3.30 -56.05
N THR A 455 9.80 3.68 -55.08
CA THR A 455 9.70 3.24 -53.69
C THR A 455 9.48 4.44 -52.78
N ALA A 456 8.82 4.22 -51.64
CA ALA A 456 8.59 5.23 -50.62
C ALA A 456 8.65 4.62 -49.21
N ASP A 457 9.30 5.35 -48.32
CA ASP A 457 9.52 5.05 -46.91
C ASP A 457 9.36 6.33 -46.08
N ASN A 458 9.41 6.25 -44.75
CA ASN A 458 9.49 7.41 -43.88
C ASN A 458 8.44 8.52 -44.14
N ALA A 459 7.15 8.14 -44.17
CA ALA A 459 6.00 9.05 -44.34
C ALA A 459 5.85 9.67 -45.74
N VAL A 460 6.50 9.11 -46.75
CA VAL A 460 6.32 9.49 -48.16
C VAL A 460 5.12 8.76 -48.78
N ALA A 461 4.30 9.48 -49.54
CA ALA A 461 3.09 8.92 -50.16
C ALA A 461 3.31 8.48 -51.62
N ILE A 462 2.66 7.38 -52.00
CA ILE A 462 2.51 6.93 -53.40
C ILE A 462 1.02 6.69 -53.65
N GLY A 463 0.45 7.33 -54.68
CA GLY A 463 -0.93 7.08 -55.11
C GLY A 463 -2.00 7.27 -54.04
N GLY A 464 -1.76 8.11 -53.03
CA GLY A 464 -2.68 8.38 -51.92
C GLY A 464 -2.48 7.49 -50.68
N VAL A 465 -1.62 6.47 -50.75
CA VAL A 465 -1.20 5.66 -49.59
C VAL A 465 0.09 6.24 -49.03
N VAL A 466 0.22 6.33 -47.71
CA VAL A 466 1.37 6.93 -47.01
C VAL A 466 2.19 5.82 -46.38
N SER A 467 3.50 5.79 -46.62
CA SER A 467 4.42 4.88 -45.92
C SER A 467 4.49 5.23 -44.43
N GLN A 468 4.94 4.31 -43.60
CA GLN A 468 4.94 4.49 -42.15
C GLN A 468 6.28 4.07 -41.57
N LYS A 469 6.90 4.98 -40.82
CA LYS A 469 8.09 4.67 -40.04
C LYS A 469 7.70 3.85 -38.81
N GLY A 470 8.31 2.68 -38.65
CA GLY A 470 8.11 1.79 -37.52
C GLY A 470 8.71 2.37 -36.24
N THR A 471 8.00 2.19 -35.14
CA THR A 471 8.38 2.75 -33.82
C THR A 471 8.45 1.70 -32.71
N LYS A 472 8.15 0.43 -33.02
CA LYS A 472 8.35 -0.70 -32.11
C LYS A 472 9.83 -0.86 -31.76
N GLU A 473 10.13 -1.16 -30.50
CA GLU A 473 11.49 -1.37 -30.02
C GLU A 473 12.07 -2.67 -30.59
N ASN A 474 13.31 -2.63 -31.11
CA ASN A 474 14.02 -3.79 -31.64
C ASN A 474 15.31 -3.99 -30.85
N VAL A 475 15.21 -4.76 -29.77
CA VAL A 475 16.30 -4.98 -28.81
C VAL A 475 16.47 -6.47 -28.53
N VAL A 476 17.71 -6.85 -28.27
CA VAL A 476 18.10 -8.24 -28.02
C VAL A 476 17.32 -8.81 -26.83
N CYS A 477 16.69 -9.98 -27.04
CA CYS A 477 15.83 -10.67 -26.07
C CYS A 477 14.75 -9.77 -25.43
N SER A 478 14.24 -8.80 -26.17
CA SER A 478 13.20 -7.84 -25.72
C SER A 478 13.57 -7.07 -24.44
N ASN A 479 14.86 -6.98 -24.08
CA ASN A 479 15.30 -6.52 -22.75
C ASN A 479 14.62 -7.29 -21.58
N LYS A 480 14.19 -8.55 -21.83
CA LYS A 480 13.55 -9.46 -20.88
C LYS A 480 14.32 -10.76 -20.69
N GLY A 481 15.52 -10.89 -21.26
CA GLY A 481 16.35 -12.07 -21.12
C GLY A 481 17.82 -11.79 -21.36
N TYR A 482 18.64 -12.80 -21.13
CA TYR A 482 20.06 -12.77 -21.46
C TYR A 482 20.30 -13.51 -22.79
N CYS A 483 21.01 -12.87 -23.71
CA CYS A 483 21.37 -13.48 -24.99
C CYS A 483 22.66 -14.28 -24.88
N ASN A 484 22.60 -15.56 -25.27
CA ASN A 484 23.80 -16.32 -25.56
C ASN A 484 24.22 -16.09 -27.01
N TYR A 485 25.12 -15.13 -27.23
CA TYR A 485 25.61 -14.77 -28.56
C TYR A 485 26.28 -15.91 -29.34
N ASN A 486 26.79 -16.94 -28.66
CA ASN A 486 27.39 -18.10 -29.33
C ASN A 486 26.34 -19.06 -29.89
N GLN A 487 25.15 -19.09 -29.31
CA GLN A 487 24.05 -19.98 -29.71
C GLN A 487 22.94 -19.24 -30.45
N GLY A 488 22.89 -17.91 -30.34
CA GLY A 488 21.80 -17.09 -30.88
C GLY A 488 20.48 -17.28 -30.13
N THR A 489 20.52 -17.72 -28.86
CA THR A 489 19.33 -18.04 -28.06
C THR A 489 19.17 -17.10 -26.86
N CYS A 490 17.92 -16.84 -26.48
CA CYS A 490 17.57 -15.98 -25.35
C CYS A 490 17.14 -16.80 -24.13
N SER A 491 17.82 -16.59 -23.00
CA SER A 491 17.36 -17.10 -21.71
C SER A 491 16.45 -16.07 -21.04
N CYS A 492 15.14 -16.32 -21.05
CA CYS A 492 14.14 -15.38 -20.56
C CYS A 492 14.11 -15.26 -19.04
N SER A 493 13.88 -14.04 -18.56
CA SER A 493 13.65 -13.75 -17.15
C SER A 493 12.32 -14.33 -16.68
N LEU A 494 12.16 -14.51 -15.37
CA LEU A 494 10.94 -15.06 -14.79
C LEU A 494 9.70 -14.27 -15.25
N GLY A 495 8.68 -14.99 -15.74
CA GLY A 495 7.45 -14.41 -16.27
C GLY A 495 7.49 -14.10 -17.77
N TYR A 496 8.61 -14.35 -18.45
CA TYR A 496 8.77 -14.13 -19.89
C TYR A 496 9.13 -15.42 -20.62
N GLY A 497 8.67 -15.53 -21.85
CA GLY A 497 8.91 -16.68 -22.71
C GLY A 497 8.99 -16.30 -24.18
N THR A 498 9.30 -17.30 -25.00
CA THR A 498 9.34 -17.16 -26.46
C THR A 498 7.99 -16.70 -27.01
N SER A 499 8.04 -15.81 -28.01
CA SER A 499 6.86 -15.22 -28.65
C SER A 499 6.78 -15.49 -30.15
N ASP A 500 5.66 -15.10 -30.77
CA ASP A 500 5.45 -15.06 -32.23
C ASP A 500 5.91 -13.72 -32.85
N GLY A 501 6.61 -12.87 -32.08
CA GLY A 501 6.97 -11.51 -32.47
C GLY A 501 5.85 -10.48 -32.30
N ARG A 502 4.63 -10.93 -31.98
CA ARG A 502 3.43 -10.11 -31.73
C ARG A 502 2.95 -10.19 -30.27
N GLY A 503 3.77 -10.80 -29.40
CA GLY A 503 3.50 -10.97 -27.98
C GLY A 503 2.68 -12.21 -27.62
N ASN A 504 2.26 -13.02 -28.60
CA ASN A 504 1.60 -14.30 -28.33
C ASN A 504 2.62 -15.44 -28.22
N GLU A 505 2.14 -16.65 -27.96
CA GLU A 505 2.94 -17.86 -28.01
C GLU A 505 3.52 -18.11 -29.40
N GLY A 506 4.84 -18.28 -29.47
CA GLY A 506 5.55 -18.63 -30.67
C GLY A 506 6.97 -19.11 -30.37
N ASN A 507 7.75 -19.37 -31.42
CA ASN A 507 9.05 -20.04 -31.33
C ASN A 507 10.23 -19.12 -31.65
N ARG A 508 10.07 -17.80 -31.53
CA ARG A 508 11.09 -16.81 -31.89
C ARG A 508 12.26 -16.72 -30.91
N ASP A 509 12.12 -17.30 -29.72
CA ASP A 509 13.12 -17.26 -28.64
C ASP A 509 13.57 -15.81 -28.31
N ASP A 510 12.61 -14.91 -28.18
CA ASP A 510 12.82 -13.46 -28.08
C ASP A 510 12.44 -12.86 -26.71
N CYS A 511 11.90 -13.68 -25.80
CA CYS A 511 11.35 -13.25 -24.51
C CYS A 511 10.23 -12.20 -24.61
N GLY A 512 9.58 -12.11 -25.77
CA GLY A 512 8.54 -11.12 -26.05
C GLY A 512 7.17 -11.47 -25.47
N ARG A 513 6.96 -12.71 -25.02
CA ARG A 513 5.69 -13.18 -24.47
C ARG A 513 5.69 -13.11 -22.95
N ILE A 514 4.58 -12.65 -22.39
CA ILE A 514 4.31 -12.76 -20.95
C ILE A 514 3.75 -14.17 -20.66
N LEU A 515 4.44 -14.93 -19.81
CA LEU A 515 3.98 -16.25 -19.39
C LEU A 515 2.99 -16.14 -18.22
N PRO A 516 1.93 -16.95 -18.19
CA PRO A 516 1.10 -17.10 -17.00
C PRO A 516 1.96 -17.64 -15.84
N LYS A 517 1.85 -17.08 -14.63
CA LYS A 517 2.62 -17.59 -13.49
C LYS A 517 2.21 -19.04 -13.18
N VAL A 518 3.19 -19.94 -13.23
CA VAL A 518 3.12 -21.24 -12.55
C VAL A 518 3.19 -20.94 -11.05
N LYS A 519 2.21 -21.45 -10.30
CA LYS A 519 2.21 -21.42 -8.83
C LYS A 519 3.54 -22.00 -8.34
N ASN A 520 4.39 -21.20 -7.71
CA ASN A 520 5.38 -21.74 -6.80
C ASN A 520 4.60 -22.39 -5.66
N ILE A 521 4.45 -23.71 -5.71
CA ILE A 521 4.16 -24.51 -4.54
C ILE A 521 5.39 -24.31 -3.65
N ALA A 522 5.23 -23.53 -2.58
CA ALA A 522 6.20 -23.51 -1.51
C ALA A 522 6.44 -24.97 -1.10
N GLN A 523 7.66 -25.47 -1.32
CA GLN A 523 8.02 -26.77 -0.79
C GLN A 523 8.04 -26.66 0.74
N ASN A 524 7.32 -27.57 1.37
CA ASN A 524 7.15 -27.73 2.82
C ASN A 524 8.46 -27.76 3.60
#